data_AF-A0A932RKT5-F1
#
_entry.id   AF-A0A932RKT5-F1
#
_cell.length_a   1.000
_cell.length_b   1.000
_cell.length_c   1.000
_cell.angle_alpha   90.00
_cell.angle_beta   90.00
_cell.angle_gamma   90.00
#
_symmetry.space_group_name_H-M   'P 1'
#
loop_
_entity.id
_entity.type
_entity.pdbx_description
1 polymer ?
#
loop_
_entity_poly.entity_id
_entity_poly.type
_entity_poly.pdbx_seq_one_letter_code
_entity_poly.pdbx_strand_id
1 'polypeptide(L)'
;MEFSSAVEIGKIPELVQEFFQHVLYGEEPVFISDEATIWDVSMSTTEELIKRCSEYYGTTISLEDFNQPLWQLLRQLNNKRGGI
;
A
#
# COMPACT_ATOMS: atom_id res chain seq x y z
N MET A 1 9.93 0.98 23.80
CA MET A 1 9.56 0.44 22.48
C MET A 1 8.08 0.68 22.34
N GLU A 2 7.71 1.80 21.71
CA GLU A 2 6.31 2.18 21.50
C GLU A 2 5.75 1.26 20.42
N PHE A 3 5.17 0.14 20.84
CA PHE A 3 4.31 -0.65 19.98
C PHE A 3 3.03 0.16 19.78
N SER A 4 2.99 0.94 18.71
CA SER A 4 1.75 1.56 18.22
C SER A 4 0.71 0.48 18.05
N SER A 5 -0.20 0.44 19.01
CA SER A 5 -1.54 -0.13 19.04
C SER A 5 -1.78 -1.30 18.06
N ALA A 6 -1.80 -2.53 18.60
CA ALA A 6 -2.26 -3.76 17.93
C ALA A 6 -3.64 -3.67 17.23
N VAL A 7 -4.39 -2.59 17.45
CA VAL A 7 -5.67 -2.29 16.78
C VAL A 7 -5.47 -1.74 15.36
N GLU A 8 -4.36 -1.05 15.08
CA GLU A 8 -4.09 -0.51 13.73
C GLU A 8 -3.61 -1.60 12.77
N ILE A 9 -2.95 -2.65 13.29
CA ILE A 9 -2.46 -3.79 12.52
C ILE A 9 -3.60 -4.65 11.98
N GLY A 10 -4.77 -4.65 12.63
CA GLY A 10 -5.94 -5.44 12.22
C GLY A 10 -6.58 -5.00 10.89
N LYS A 11 -6.40 -3.74 10.47
CA LYS A 11 -6.97 -3.20 9.21
C LYS A 11 -5.99 -3.21 8.04
N ILE A 12 -4.69 -3.39 8.31
CA ILE A 12 -3.66 -3.53 7.27
C ILE A 12 -3.96 -4.69 6.31
N PRO A 13 -4.36 -5.90 6.74
CA PRO A 13 -4.63 -6.99 5.79
C PRO A 13 -5.77 -6.67 4.81
N GLU A 14 -6.80 -5.94 5.25
CA GLU A 14 -7.90 -5.51 4.38
C GLU A 14 -7.42 -4.48 3.35
N LEU A 15 -6.62 -3.50 3.77
CA LEU A 15 -6.02 -2.50 2.88
C LEU A 15 -5.05 -3.12 1.88
N VAL A 16 -4.25 -4.09 2.31
CA VAL A 16 -3.35 -4.86 1.46
C VAL A 16 -4.17 -5.64 0.45
N GLN A 17 -5.19 -6.37 0.88
CA GLN A 17 -6.04 -7.13 -0.02
C GLN A 17 -6.73 -6.22 -1.06
N GLU A 18 -7.29 -5.08 -0.65
CA GLU A 18 -7.89 -4.11 -1.56
C GLU A 18 -6.86 -3.59 -2.58
N PHE A 19 -5.65 -3.26 -2.12
CA PHE A 19 -4.58 -2.79 -2.99
C PHE A 19 -4.14 -3.86 -4.00
N PHE A 20 -4.02 -5.12 -3.60
CA PHE A 20 -3.68 -6.20 -4.53
C PHE A 20 -4.78 -6.45 -5.55
N GLN A 21 -6.05 -6.34 -5.15
CA GLN A 21 -7.19 -6.51 -6.05
C GLN A 21 -7.33 -5.37 -7.06
N HIS A 22 -7.07 -4.13 -6.65
CA HIS A 22 -7.34 -2.95 -7.48
C HIS A 22 -6.10 -2.34 -8.14
N VAL A 23 -4.91 -2.48 -7.55
CA VAL A 23 -3.65 -1.89 -8.05
C VAL A 23 -2.71 -2.96 -8.62
N LEU A 24 -2.54 -4.10 -7.94
CA LEU A 24 -1.65 -5.18 -8.40
C LEU A 24 -2.41 -6.33 -9.09
N TYR A 25 -3.58 -6.06 -9.69
CA TYR A 25 -4.49 -7.05 -10.25
C TYR A 25 -3.75 -8.26 -10.88
N GLY A 26 -3.90 -9.45 -10.27
CA GLY A 26 -3.22 -10.67 -10.70
C GLY A 26 -2.06 -11.13 -9.82
N GLU A 27 -1.63 -10.32 -8.85
CA GLU A 27 -0.74 -10.74 -7.76
C GLU A 27 -1.58 -11.15 -6.54
N GLU A 28 -1.19 -12.22 -5.86
CA GLU A 28 -1.81 -12.61 -4.59
C GLU A 28 -0.99 -12.06 -3.42
N PRO A 29 -1.63 -11.56 -2.34
CA PRO A 29 -0.91 -11.10 -1.17
C PRO A 29 -0.27 -12.29 -0.45
N VAL A 30 0.98 -12.60 -0.81
CA VAL A 30 1.81 -13.55 -0.07
C VAL A 30 2.39 -12.79 1.11
N PHE A 31 2.19 -13.32 2.33
CA PHE A 31 2.63 -12.78 3.62
C PHE A 31 3.68 -11.66 3.52
N ILE A 32 3.25 -10.41 3.68
CA ILE A 32 4.08 -9.23 3.48
C ILE A 32 4.70 -8.84 4.82
N SER A 33 6.03 -8.86 4.90
CA SER A 33 6.76 -8.38 6.08
C SER A 33 6.50 -6.89 6.33
N ASP A 34 6.64 -6.45 7.58
CA ASP A 34 6.46 -5.03 7.93
C ASP A 34 7.53 -4.10 7.31
N GLU A 35 8.65 -4.66 6.85
CA GLU A 35 9.72 -3.94 6.14
C GLU A 35 9.58 -4.03 4.60
N ALA A 36 8.66 -4.85 4.09
CA ALA A 36 8.49 -5.04 2.66
C ALA A 36 7.89 -3.79 2.01
N THR A 37 8.46 -3.39 0.88
CA THR A 37 8.02 -2.26 0.06
C THR A 37 7.20 -2.75 -1.13
N ILE A 38 6.64 -1.83 -1.91
CA ILE A 38 5.93 -2.19 -3.16
C ILE A 38 6.82 -2.97 -4.14
N TRP A 39 8.14 -2.75 -4.09
CA TRP A 39 9.13 -3.41 -4.95
C TRP A 39 9.38 -4.86 -4.58
N ASP A 40 9.12 -5.23 -3.32
CA ASP A 40 9.28 -6.61 -2.86
C ASP A 40 8.09 -7.47 -3.28
N VAL A 41 6.93 -6.83 -3.48
CA VAL A 41 5.66 -7.50 -3.73
C VAL A 41 5.11 -7.34 -5.15
N SER A 42 5.68 -6.44 -5.94
CA SER A 42 5.29 -6.22 -7.33
C SER A 42 6.47 -6.14 -8.27
N MET A 43 6.31 -6.80 -9.41
CA MET A 43 7.23 -6.70 -10.55
C MET A 43 6.84 -5.58 -11.53
N SER A 44 5.79 -4.80 -11.20
CA SER A 44 5.32 -3.70 -12.04
C SER A 44 6.32 -2.54 -12.06
N THR A 45 6.31 -1.76 -13.14
CA THR A 45 7.13 -0.56 -13.25
C THR A 45 6.60 0.57 -12.36
N THR A 46 7.49 1.49 -11.95
CA THR A 46 7.11 2.69 -11.18
C THR A 46 5.96 3.46 -11.81
N GLU A 47 6.04 3.69 -13.11
CA GLU A 47 5.05 4.50 -13.84
C GLU A 47 3.67 3.85 -13.82
N GLU A 48 3.62 2.52 -13.97
CA GLU A 48 2.37 1.76 -13.86
C GLU A 48 1.80 1.83 -12.45
N LEU A 49 2.63 1.66 -11.42
CA LEU A 49 2.20 1.73 -10.03
C LEU A 49 1.68 3.12 -9.67
N ILE A 50 2.38 4.20 -10.07
CA ILE A 50 1.93 5.58 -9.86
C ILE A 50 0.58 5.79 -10.54
N LYS A 51 0.47 5.38 -11.81
CA LYS A 51 -0.76 5.54 -12.58
C LYS A 51 -1.93 4.82 -11.91
N ARG A 52 -1.77 3.54 -11.57
CA ARG A 52 -2.83 2.72 -10.94
C ARG A 52 -3.20 3.24 -9.55
N CYS A 53 -2.22 3.63 -8.73
CA CYS A 53 -2.48 4.25 -7.43
C CYS A 53 -3.25 5.56 -7.59
N SER A 54 -2.86 6.40 -8.54
CA SER A 54 -3.52 7.68 -8.82
C SER A 54 -4.94 7.50 -9.34
N GLU A 55 -5.17 6.54 -10.24
CA GLU A 55 -6.50 6.21 -10.77
C GLU A 55 -7.43 5.66 -9.67
N TYR A 56 -6.94 4.80 -8.78
CA TYR A 56 -7.76 4.16 -7.75
C TYR A 56 -7.98 5.01 -6.50
N TYR A 57 -6.93 5.60 -5.94
CA TYR A 57 -7.00 6.42 -4.73
C TYR A 57 -7.27 7.90 -5.02
N GLY A 58 -7.27 8.33 -6.29
CA GLY A 58 -7.49 9.72 -6.67
C GLY A 58 -6.41 10.67 -6.17
N THR A 59 -5.21 10.17 -5.89
CA THR A 59 -4.12 10.96 -5.29
C THR A 59 -2.78 10.73 -5.98
N THR A 60 -2.00 11.79 -6.12
CA THR A 60 -0.67 11.71 -6.70
C THR A 60 0.29 11.08 -5.70
N ILE A 61 0.92 9.98 -6.12
CA ILE A 61 1.94 9.25 -5.38
C ILE A 61 3.29 9.49 -6.06
N SER A 62 4.32 9.78 -5.27
CA SER A 62 5.68 9.98 -5.77
C SER A 62 6.48 8.69 -5.66
N LEU A 63 7.60 8.61 -6.39
CA LEU A 63 8.54 7.50 -6.25
C LEU A 63 9.06 7.35 -4.82
N GLU A 64 9.25 8.47 -4.10
CA GLU A 64 9.70 8.46 -2.70
C GLU A 64 8.71 7.74 -1.79
N ASP A 65 7.41 7.85 -2.07
CA ASP A 65 6.35 7.15 -1.34
C ASP A 65 6.37 5.64 -1.58
N PHE A 66 7.10 5.14 -2.59
CA PHE A 66 7.29 3.70 -2.83
C PHE A 66 8.50 3.12 -2.13
N ASN A 67 9.40 3.96 -1.61
CA ASN A 67 10.56 3.50 -0.82
C ASN A 67 10.20 3.21 0.64
N GLN A 68 9.03 3.65 1.11
CA GLN A 68 8.52 3.31 2.44
C GLN A 68 7.88 1.92 2.44
N PRO A 69 7.78 1.29 3.63
CA PRO A 69 7.04 0.05 3.78
C PRO A 69 5.62 0.14 3.25
N LEU A 70 5.14 -0.95 2.65
CA LEU A 70 3.83 -1.01 2.00
C LEU A 70 2.71 -0.62 2.97
N TRP A 71 2.76 -1.08 4.22
CA TRP A 71 1.76 -0.74 5.22
C TRP A 71 1.67 0.77 5.49
N GLN A 72 2.80 1.48 5.43
CA GLN A 72 2.87 2.92 5.64
C GLN A 72 2.28 3.67 4.44
N LEU A 73 2.62 3.21 3.23
CA LEU A 73 2.06 3.70 1.98
C LEU A 73 0.53 3.54 1.96
N LEU A 74 0.02 2.35 2.29
CA LEU A 74 -1.41 2.06 2.33
C LEU A 74 -2.14 2.94 3.35
N ARG A 75 -1.55 3.17 4.53
CA ARG A 75 -2.12 4.10 5.52
C ARG A 75 -2.19 5.53 4.96
N GLN A 76 -1.15 6.01 4.28
CA GLN A 76 -1.15 7.34 3.67
C GLN A 76 -2.20 7.46 2.57
N LEU A 77 -2.26 6.48 1.68
CA LEU A 77 -3.24 6.38 0.60
C LEU A 77 -4.67 6.41 1.16
N ASN A 78 -4.94 5.59 2.18
CA ASN A 78 -6.24 5.53 2.82
C ASN A 78 -6.59 6.84 3.55
N ASN A 79 -5.65 7.45 4.27
CA ASN A 79 -5.87 8.74 4.93
C ASN A 79 -6.16 9.86 3.93
N LYS A 80 -5.46 9.89 2.79
CA LYS A 80 -5.69 10.88 1.73
C LYS A 80 -7.04 10.71 1.02
N ARG A 81 -7.53 9.47 0.90
CA ARG A 81 -8.84 9.15 0.32
C ARG A 81 -10.02 9.68 1.16
N GLY A 82 -9.77 10.04 2.42
CA GLY A 82 -10.78 10.52 3.37
C GLY A 82 -10.86 9.56 4.55
N GLY A 83 -10.08 9.85 5.58
CA GLY A 83 -10.16 9.13 6.85
C GLY A 83 -11.59 9.18 7.41
N ILE A 84 -12.17 7.99 7.60
CA ILE A 84 -13.36 7.74 8.43
C ILE A 84 -12.93 7.65 9.89
#